data_AF-A0A0B7I9U5-F1
#
_entry.id   AF-A0A0B7I9U5-F1
#
_cell.length_a   1.000
_cell.length_b   1.000
_cell.length_c   1.000
_cell.angle_alpha   90.00
_cell.angle_beta   90.00
_cell.angle_gamma   90.00
#
_symmetry.space_group_name_H-M   'P 1'
#
loop_
_entity.id
_entity.type
_entity.pdbx_description
1 polymer ?
#
loop_
_entity_poly.entity_id
_entity_poly.type
_entity_poly.pdbx_seq_one_letter_code
_entity_poly.pdbx_strand_id
1 'polypeptide(L)'
;MKDKKEKILDKSLKLLQKFSKQKVSEEDLTTAESKSVNLKEKVTDFKLLLSMFKDGISGGYPISKTTLAVLAGVILYVVSPIDTIPDLFPMIGWTDDITVVIFVVNRLSHEIQNYKKWRTATGKNLTPPESESFAFKKGI
;
A
#
# COMPACT_ATOMS: atom_id res chain seq x y z
N MET A 1 35.75 -17.30 -5.21
CA MET A 1 34.61 -16.38 -5.49
C MET A 1 33.31 -17.12 -5.87
N LYS A 2 33.15 -18.41 -5.49
CA LYS A 2 31.94 -19.22 -5.74
C LYS A 2 31.14 -19.53 -4.47
N ASP A 3 31.74 -19.34 -3.30
CA ASP A 3 31.28 -19.89 -2.01
C ASP A 3 30.09 -19.14 -1.38
N LYS A 4 29.94 -17.84 -1.64
CA LYS A 4 28.85 -17.02 -1.06
C LYS A 4 27.51 -17.29 -1.73
N LYS A 5 27.50 -17.56 -3.05
CA LYS A 5 26.27 -17.84 -3.82
C LYS A 5 25.70 -19.23 -3.47
N GLU A 6 26.56 -20.23 -3.34
CA GLU A 6 26.14 -21.59 -2.94
C GLU A 6 25.58 -21.63 -1.52
N LYS A 7 26.16 -20.87 -0.59
CA LYS A 7 25.64 -20.76 0.78
C LYS A 7 24.27 -20.08 0.86
N ILE A 8 24.00 -19.11 -0.02
CA ILE A 8 22.68 -18.47 -0.14
C ILE A 8 21.67 -19.47 -0.73
N LEU A 9 22.10 -20.23 -1.74
CA LEU A 9 21.27 -21.23 -2.39
C LEU A 9 20.88 -22.36 -1.42
N ASP A 10 21.83 -22.91 -0.65
CA ASP A 10 21.57 -23.94 0.36
C ASP A 10 20.61 -23.44 1.46
N LYS A 11 20.78 -22.19 1.91
CA LYS A 11 19.87 -21.57 2.88
C LYS A 11 18.46 -21.41 2.32
N SER A 12 18.32 -21.00 1.05
CA SER A 12 17.02 -20.87 0.39
C SER A 12 16.32 -22.22 0.19
N LEU A 13 17.06 -23.26 -0.18
CA LEU A 13 16.53 -24.62 -0.34
C LEU A 13 16.07 -25.22 0.99
N LYS A 14 16.84 -25.03 2.07
CA LYS A 14 16.43 -25.42 3.43
C LYS A 14 15.17 -24.72 3.89
N LEU A 15 15.00 -23.43 3.58
CA LEU A 15 13.79 -22.68 3.90
C LEU A 15 12.58 -23.23 3.11
N LEU A 16 12.71 -23.43 1.80
CA LEU A 16 11.66 -24.00 0.96
C LEU A 16 11.23 -25.40 1.43
N GLN A 17 12.20 -26.24 1.81
CA GLN A 17 11.90 -27.57 2.34
C GLN A 17 11.15 -27.51 3.69
N LYS A 18 11.48 -26.52 4.54
CA LYS A 18 10.76 -26.29 5.80
C LYS A 18 9.31 -25.83 5.55
N PHE A 19 9.11 -24.91 4.60
CA PHE A 19 7.77 -24.46 4.20
C PHE A 19 6.96 -25.58 3.53
N SER A 20 7.58 -26.40 2.67
CA SER A 20 6.92 -27.54 2.02
C SER A 20 6.46 -28.63 3.00
N LYS A 21 7.14 -28.76 4.15
CA LYS A 21 6.76 -29.69 5.22
C LYS A 21 5.68 -29.13 6.14
N GLN A 22 5.44 -27.82 6.09
CA GLN A 22 4.37 -27.18 6.84
C GLN A 22 3.06 -27.44 6.11
N LYS A 23 2.22 -28.30 6.67
CA LYS A 23 0.91 -28.61 6.10
C LYS A 23 0.00 -27.41 6.35
N VAL A 24 -0.41 -26.71 5.29
CA VAL A 24 -1.39 -25.62 5.40
C VAL A 24 -2.69 -26.23 5.92
N SER A 25 -3.12 -25.81 7.10
CA SER A 25 -4.37 -26.27 7.71
C SER A 25 -5.54 -25.41 7.24
N GLU A 26 -6.77 -25.90 7.40
CA GLU A 26 -8.00 -25.11 7.16
C GLU A 26 -8.06 -23.84 8.03
N GLU A 27 -7.47 -23.89 9.23
CA GLU A 27 -7.34 -22.74 10.14
C GLU A 27 -6.42 -21.66 9.58
N ASP A 28 -5.34 -22.06 8.88
CA ASP A 28 -4.44 -21.11 8.19
C ASP A 28 -5.13 -20.45 6.99
N LEU A 29 -5.95 -21.21 6.26
CA LEU A 29 -6.71 -20.70 5.11
C LEU A 29 -7.77 -19.69 5.54
N THR A 30 -8.56 -20.00 6.57
CA THR A 30 -9.56 -19.07 7.12
C THR A 30 -8.90 -17.82 7.73
N THR A 31 -7.74 -17.97 8.37
CA THR A 31 -6.95 -16.84 8.86
C THR A 31 -6.40 -15.98 7.71
N ALA A 32 -5.97 -16.60 6.61
CA ALA A 32 -5.52 -15.88 5.42
C ALA A 32 -6.68 -15.15 4.73
N GLU A 33 -7.86 -15.78 4.62
CA GLU A 33 -9.06 -15.16 4.06
C GLU A 33 -9.50 -13.93 4.85
N SER A 34 -9.60 -14.03 6.17
CA SER A 34 -9.97 -12.89 7.03
C SER A 34 -8.94 -11.75 6.96
N LYS A 35 -7.64 -12.05 6.89
CA LYS A 35 -6.60 -11.03 6.65
C LYS A 35 -6.74 -10.40 5.26
N SER A 36 -7.09 -11.17 4.23
CA SER A 36 -7.29 -10.66 2.87
C SER A 36 -8.43 -9.65 2.79
N VAL A 37 -9.52 -9.85 3.55
CA VAL A 37 -10.64 -8.90 3.65
C VAL A 37 -10.17 -7.57 4.23
N ASN A 38 -9.46 -7.60 5.35
CA ASN A 38 -8.89 -6.40 5.96
C ASN A 38 -7.92 -5.68 5.00
N LEU A 39 -7.12 -6.42 4.24
CA LEU A 39 -6.24 -5.83 3.23
C LEU A 39 -7.03 -5.18 2.08
N LYS A 40 -8.11 -5.80 1.60
CA LYS A 40 -9.00 -5.21 0.59
C LYS A 40 -9.59 -3.89 1.07
N GLU A 41 -10.01 -3.82 2.34
CA GLU A 41 -10.50 -2.57 2.95
C GLU A 41 -9.42 -1.50 3.00
N LYS A 42 -8.21 -1.83 3.46
CA LYS A 42 -7.09 -0.89 3.52
C LYS A 42 -6.66 -0.39 2.13
N VAL A 43 -6.67 -1.28 1.14
CA VAL A 43 -6.40 -0.92 -0.27
C VAL A 43 -7.49 0.02 -0.80
N THR A 44 -8.76 -0.20 -0.44
CA THR A 44 -9.88 0.67 -0.83
C THR A 44 -9.75 2.06 -0.20
N ASP A 45 -9.43 2.12 1.09
CA ASP A 45 -9.16 3.38 1.79
C ASP A 45 -7.96 4.12 1.19
N PHE A 46 -6.90 3.41 0.81
CA PHE A 46 -5.77 4.01 0.11
C PHE A 46 -6.16 4.59 -1.25
N LYS A 47 -6.95 3.86 -2.06
CA LYS A 47 -7.49 4.39 -3.33
C LYS A 47 -8.32 5.65 -3.11
N LEU A 48 -9.10 5.71 -2.03
CA LEU A 48 -9.84 6.92 -1.65
C LEU A 48 -8.93 8.10 -1.29
N LEU A 49 -7.80 7.85 -0.60
CA LEU A 49 -6.80 8.89 -0.33
C LEU A 49 -6.22 9.47 -1.62
N LEU A 50 -5.99 8.65 -2.64
CA LEU A 50 -5.53 9.10 -3.96
C LEU A 50 -6.58 9.96 -4.67
N SER A 51 -7.84 9.52 -4.66
CA SER A 51 -8.94 10.32 -5.24
C SER A 51 -9.14 11.63 -4.46
N MET A 52 -8.99 11.61 -3.13
CA MET A 52 -9.03 12.81 -2.29
C MET A 52 -7.88 13.77 -2.63
N PHE A 53 -6.67 13.26 -2.87
CA PHE A 53 -5.53 14.05 -3.32
C PHE A 53 -5.81 14.71 -4.68
N LYS A 54 -6.33 13.93 -5.65
CA LYS A 54 -6.68 14.43 -6.98
C LYS A 54 -7.79 15.48 -6.93
N ASP A 55 -8.87 15.20 -6.21
CA ASP A 55 -9.99 16.14 -6.03
C ASP A 55 -9.53 17.39 -5.28
N GLY A 56 -8.60 17.26 -4.33
CA GLY A 56 -7.97 18.37 -3.60
C GLY A 56 -7.11 19.28 -4.49
N ILE A 57 -6.27 18.71 -5.36
CA ILE A 57 -5.47 19.49 -6.32
C ILE A 57 -6.36 20.18 -7.36
N SER A 58 -7.40 19.49 -7.84
CA SER A 58 -8.33 20.06 -8.83
C SER A 58 -9.25 21.15 -8.26
N GLY A 59 -9.24 21.37 -6.94
CA GLY A 59 -10.14 22.30 -6.24
C GLY A 59 -11.57 21.78 -6.07
N GLY A 60 -11.86 20.53 -6.45
CA GLY A 60 -13.16 19.90 -6.29
C GLY A 60 -13.51 19.54 -4.83
N TYR A 61 -12.50 19.31 -3.99
CA TYR A 61 -12.68 19.00 -2.56
C TYR A 61 -11.88 19.99 -1.68
N PRO A 62 -12.51 20.68 -0.72
CA PRO A 62 -11.81 21.59 0.18
C PRO A 62 -10.95 20.80 1.17
N ILE A 63 -9.66 20.70 0.87
CA ILE A 63 -8.66 20.02 1.70
C ILE A 63 -7.66 21.01 2.28
N SER A 64 -7.21 20.78 3.51
CA SER A 64 -6.15 21.60 4.10
C SER A 64 -4.83 21.42 3.34
N LYS A 65 -4.04 22.48 3.19
CA LYS A 65 -2.72 22.42 2.54
C LYS A 65 -1.79 21.43 3.26
N THR A 66 -1.91 21.32 4.58
CA THR A 66 -1.18 20.35 5.41
C THR A 66 -1.56 18.92 5.06
N THR A 67 -2.87 18.60 4.98
CA THR A 67 -3.35 17.27 4.60
C THR A 67 -2.91 16.94 3.16
N LEU A 68 -2.95 17.91 2.24
CA LEU A 68 -2.49 17.72 0.87
C LEU A 68 -0.97 17.45 0.78
N ALA A 69 -0.16 18.15 1.58
CA ALA A 69 1.28 17.92 1.64
C ALA A 69 1.63 16.53 2.22
N VAL A 70 0.90 16.08 3.25
CA VAL A 70 1.06 14.73 3.82
C VAL A 70 0.72 13.67 2.77
N LEU A 71 -0.40 13.84 2.04
CA LEU A 71 -0.77 12.93 0.96
C LEU A 71 0.30 12.91 -0.14
N ALA A 72 0.79 14.08 -0.56
CA ALA A 72 1.86 14.17 -1.56
C ALA A 72 3.11 13.40 -1.13
N GLY A 73 3.55 13.58 0.12
CA GLY A 73 4.72 12.88 0.67
C GLY A 73 4.56 11.36 0.67
N VAL A 74 3.38 10.86 1.04
CA VAL A 74 3.09 9.42 1.08
C VAL A 74 2.99 8.82 -0.32
N ILE A 75 2.33 9.52 -1.25
CA ILE A 75 2.25 9.10 -2.64
C ILE A 75 3.66 9.08 -3.26
N LEU A 76 4.46 10.11 -3.02
CA LEU A 76 5.84 10.18 -3.52
C LEU A 76 6.71 9.06 -2.96
N TYR A 77 6.57 8.74 -1.67
CA TYR A 77 7.25 7.62 -1.03
C TYR A 77 6.87 6.26 -1.66
N VAL A 78 5.57 6.03 -1.94
CA VAL A 78 5.09 4.81 -2.61
C VAL A 78 5.54 4.71 -4.07
N VAL A 79 5.52 5.82 -4.81
CA VAL A 79 5.83 5.86 -6.25
C VAL A 79 7.34 5.79 -6.51
N SER A 80 8.14 6.35 -5.62
CA SER A 80 9.58 6.48 -5.82
C SER A 80 10.33 6.23 -4.50
N PRO A 81 10.66 4.97 -4.17
CA PRO A 81 11.54 4.62 -3.05
C PRO A 81 13.02 4.93 -3.38
N ILE A 82 13.31 6.04 -4.05
CA ILE A 82 14.56 6.22 -4.81
C ILE A 82 15.69 6.85 -4.01
N ASP A 83 15.47 7.62 -2.94
CA ASP A 83 16.54 8.54 -2.52
C ASP A 83 17.35 8.19 -1.26
N THR A 84 17.23 7.03 -0.57
CA THR A 84 18.05 6.87 0.66
C THR A 84 18.38 5.50 1.26
N ILE A 85 18.29 4.35 0.57
CA ILE A 85 19.04 3.17 1.07
C ILE A 85 19.93 2.59 -0.04
N PRO A 86 21.09 3.24 -0.30
CA PRO A 86 22.24 2.55 -0.86
C PRO A 86 22.67 1.44 0.12
N ASP A 87 22.59 0.18 -0.30
CA ASP A 87 23.27 -0.99 0.28
C ASP A 87 23.13 -1.27 1.80
N LEU A 88 21.94 -1.47 2.37
CA LEU A 88 21.82 -2.12 3.70
C LEU A 88 20.56 -3.00 3.82
N PHE A 89 20.76 -4.26 4.23
CA PHE A 89 19.78 -5.29 4.63
C PHE A 89 19.23 -6.26 3.57
N PRO A 90 19.99 -7.31 3.20
CA PRO A 90 19.47 -8.44 2.42
C PRO A 90 18.45 -9.34 3.17
N MET A 91 17.84 -8.92 4.28
CA MET A 91 16.96 -9.78 5.12
C MET A 91 15.76 -9.11 5.81
N ILE A 92 15.55 -7.78 5.74
CA ILE A 92 14.37 -7.11 6.34
C ILE A 92 14.06 -5.87 5.48
N GLY A 93 12.98 -5.86 4.69
CA GLY A 93 12.76 -4.71 3.79
C GLY A 93 11.38 -4.61 3.15
N TRP A 94 10.34 -5.18 3.76
CA TRP A 94 8.97 -5.13 3.22
C TRP A 94 7.96 -4.61 4.26
N THR A 95 8.32 -4.62 5.54
CA THR A 95 7.43 -4.22 6.64
C THR A 95 7.35 -2.71 6.79
N ASP A 96 8.42 -1.97 6.46
CA ASP A 96 8.48 -0.52 6.67
C ASP A 96 7.51 0.23 5.73
N ASP A 97 7.47 -0.14 4.45
CA ASP A 97 6.57 0.47 3.46
C ASP A 97 5.08 0.28 3.81
N ILE A 98 4.72 -0.94 4.25
CA ILE A 98 3.35 -1.26 4.67
C ILE A 98 3.00 -0.52 5.97
N THR A 99 3.96 -0.39 6.88
CA THR A 99 3.77 0.36 8.14
C THR A 99 3.46 1.83 7.87
N VAL A 100 4.19 2.46 6.94
CA VAL A 100 3.96 3.86 6.56
C VAL A 100 2.57 4.03 5.94
N VAL A 101 2.15 3.15 5.02
CA VAL A 101 0.81 3.20 4.43
C VAL A 101 -0.28 3.02 5.49
N ILE A 102 -0.14 2.03 6.38
CA ILE A 102 -1.11 1.78 7.46
C ILE A 102 -1.18 2.98 8.42
N PHE A 103 -0.03 3.54 8.80
CA PHE A 103 0.06 4.71 9.68
C PHE A 103 -0.70 5.89 9.08
N VAL A 104 -0.52 6.17 7.80
CA VAL A 104 -1.17 7.28 7.10
C VAL A 104 -2.66 7.04 6.97
N VAL A 105 -3.10 5.83 6.58
CA VAL A 105 -4.52 5.48 6.53
C VAL A 105 -5.17 5.66 7.90
N ASN A 106 -4.50 5.25 8.98
CA ASN A 106 -5.00 5.44 10.33
C ASN A 106 -5.03 6.94 10.73
N ARG A 107 -3.97 7.69 10.41
CA ARG A 107 -3.85 9.12 10.70
C ARG A 107 -4.88 9.97 9.96
N LEU A 108 -5.17 9.60 8.71
CA LEU A 108 -6.12 10.29 7.82
C LEU A 108 -7.49 9.63 7.81
N SER A 109 -7.76 8.65 8.67
CA SER A 109 -9.05 7.96 8.74
C SER A 109 -10.24 8.92 8.85
N HIS A 110 -10.10 9.98 9.64
CA HIS A 110 -11.12 11.02 9.76
C HIS A 110 -11.32 11.80 8.44
N GLU A 111 -10.24 12.14 7.74
CA GLU A 111 -10.31 12.82 6.44
C GLU A 111 -10.92 11.92 5.36
N ILE A 112 -10.59 10.62 5.38
CA ILE A 112 -11.23 9.61 4.53
C ILE A 112 -12.73 9.58 4.78
N GLN A 113 -13.17 9.59 6.05
CA GLN A 113 -14.61 9.59 6.37
C GLN A 113 -15.31 10.86 5.88
N ASN A 114 -14.68 12.03 6.03
CA ASN A 114 -15.20 13.29 5.49
C ASN A 114 -15.30 13.27 3.96
N TYR A 115 -14.26 12.77 3.30
CA TYR A 115 -14.23 12.62 1.86
C TYR A 115 -15.27 11.61 1.35
N LYS A 116 -15.46 10.48 2.05
CA LYS A 116 -16.54 9.51 1.77
C LYS A 116 -17.91 10.18 1.82
N LYS A 117 -18.20 10.93 2.89
CA LYS A 117 -19.46 11.69 3.03
C LYS A 117 -19.65 12.69 1.89
N TRP A 118 -18.60 13.43 1.54
CA TRP A 118 -18.63 14.39 0.44
C TRP A 118 -18.84 13.73 -0.93
N ARG A 119 -18.18 12.60 -1.22
CA ARG A 119 -18.39 11.84 -2.46
C ARG A 119 -19.82 11.34 -2.57
N THR A 120 -20.37 10.74 -1.50
CA THR A 120 -21.76 10.29 -1.48
C THR A 120 -22.73 11.46 -1.70
N ALA A 121 -22.49 12.61 -1.07
CA ALA A 121 -23.31 13.80 -1.25
C ALA A 121 -23.23 14.38 -2.68
N THR A 122 -22.11 14.19 -3.38
CA THR A 122 -21.90 14.63 -4.77
C THR A 122 -22.24 13.56 -5.81
N GLY A 123 -22.79 12.41 -5.38
CA GLY A 123 -23.13 11.29 -6.27
C GLY A 123 -21.92 10.55 -6.85
N LYS A 124 -20.71 10.77 -6.32
CA LYS A 124 -19.50 10.04 -6.72
C LYS A 124 -19.43 8.68 -6.00
N ASN A 125 -18.98 7.65 -6.71
CA ASN A 125 -18.81 6.31 -6.14
C ASN A 125 -17.76 6.26 -5.01
N LEU A 126 -17.99 5.48 -3.96
CA LEU A 126 -17.04 5.27 -2.85
C LEU A 126 -15.86 4.38 -3.23
N THR A 127 -16.02 3.58 -4.28
CA THR A 127 -14.94 2.89 -4.96
C THR A 127 -14.56 3.74 -6.18
N PRO A 128 -13.34 4.30 -6.23
CA PRO A 128 -12.83 4.87 -7.46
C PRO A 128 -12.96 3.84 -8.59
N PRO A 129 -13.52 4.19 -9.75
CA PRO A 129 -13.59 3.26 -10.88
C PRO A 129 -12.18 2.77 -11.22
N GLU A 130 -12.04 1.54 -11.73
CA GLU A 130 -10.72 0.99 -12.09
C GLU A 130 -9.93 1.90 -13.05
N SER A 131 -10.61 2.74 -13.82
CA SER A 131 -10.00 3.79 -14.65
C SER A 131 -9.31 4.93 -13.88
N GLU A 132 -9.63 5.13 -12.59
CA GLU A 132 -8.89 5.99 -11.67
C GLU A 132 -7.72 5.25 -11.00
N SER A 133 -7.65 3.91 -11.10
CA SER A 133 -6.50 3.15 -10.62
C SER A 133 -5.32 3.32 -11.56
N PHE A 134 -4.47 4.29 -11.24
CA PHE A 134 -3.12 4.46 -11.79
C PHE A 134 -2.99 4.33 -13.31
N ALA A 135 -3.97 4.83 -14.07
CA ALA A 135 -3.75 5.17 -15.47
C ALA A 135 -2.84 6.41 -15.53
N PHE A 136 -1.55 6.21 -15.22
CA PHE A 136 -0.49 7.06 -15.73
C PHE A 136 -0.55 6.89 -17.25
N LYS A 137 -1.27 7.78 -17.93
CA LYS A 137 -1.10 7.98 -19.37
C LYS A 137 0.39 8.23 -19.55
N LYS A 138 1.12 7.24 -20.07
CA LYS A 138 2.41 7.46 -20.73
C LYS A 138 2.15 8.45 -21.87
N GLY A 139 2.27 9.73 -21.54
CA GLY A 139 2.46 10.80 -22.48
C GLY A 139 3.83 11.36 -22.21
N ILE A 140 4.85 10.68 -22.73
CA ILE A 140 5.90 11.14 -23.66
C ILE A 140 6.61 9.86 -24.13
#